data_AF-A0A2D6N673-F1
#
_entry.id   AF-A0A2D6N673-F1
#
_cell.length_a   1.000
_cell.length_b   1.000
_cell.length_c   1.000
_cell.angle_alpha   90.00
_cell.angle_beta   90.00
_cell.angle_gamma   90.00
#
_symmetry.space_group_name_H-M   'P 1'
#
loop_
_entity.id
_entity.type
_entity.pdbx_description
1 polymer ?
#
loop_
_entity_poly.entity_id
_entity_poly.type
_entity_poly.pdbx_seq_one_letter_code
_entity_poly.pdbx_strand_id
1 'polypeptide(L)'
;MSDHTNKEAERAYVGALLLDNEQLKAIPPPPVAAFTDTVCARTLAAIERLVQEGKPADLLTVPEADHDLKKGDVAALTSTVPSSANAAHYARIIRDLYVRREVGRLGSELAGANGISGDEIMSQLRQRSASLDDILTAGADHAFEILEDVAEVSRQFHVHPHVPLDTVTVLAGEGDIGKGLTSSTLAAATTTAGGPWAGRAVLRQGGVFIISSEDDNPEWRRRIRVAGGDLKKVAIRGLEHTWDMLRTAEIEQSIRAAARQMGTDVQLLIIDNAGAYLPEGGNLNDNVLARACIGALNRLAAELHIAVVLVHHTRKGGASKNIDAVSGGMAWTQAPRSVVMMAEHPTEAEHKVLWVAKANWAKKPPMFELTIEDCDGTPKVAWIGETDIASASLMSEDATTVGNASQWLLKVLKSGPILSGDMEELAKEAGLSWSSVKRAKQSMPRVTSRKESTRDGNWCWVLL
;
A
#
# COMPACT_ATOMS: atom_id res chain seq x y z
N MET A 1 41.06 -1.42 6.43
CA MET A 1 40.51 -1.69 7.80
C MET A 1 40.27 -0.37 8.58
N SER A 2 39.78 0.70 7.94
CA SER A 2 39.67 2.03 8.55
C SER A 2 38.34 2.76 8.33
N ASP A 3 37.29 2.10 7.82
CA ASP A 3 36.14 2.79 7.19
C ASP A 3 34.84 2.80 8.04
N HIS A 4 34.94 2.63 9.38
CA HIS A 4 33.77 2.42 10.25
C HIS A 4 33.68 3.36 11.47
N THR A 5 34.55 4.36 11.57
CA THR A 5 34.53 5.38 12.64
C THR A 5 34.76 6.76 12.04
N ASN A 6 34.17 7.79 12.64
CA ASN A 6 34.39 9.17 12.23
C ASN A 6 34.44 10.07 13.47
N LYS A 7 35.62 10.14 14.09
CA LYS A 7 35.85 10.94 15.29
C LYS A 7 35.67 12.44 15.06
N GLU A 8 35.87 12.91 13.83
CA GLU A 8 35.63 14.32 13.49
C GLU A 8 34.13 14.63 13.55
N ALA A 9 33.28 13.76 13.01
CA ALA A 9 31.84 13.89 13.13
C ALA A 9 31.36 13.79 14.59
N GLU A 10 31.92 12.87 15.38
CA GLU A 10 31.64 12.76 16.82
C GLU A 10 31.96 14.06 17.58
N ARG A 11 33.14 14.63 17.34
CA ARG A 11 33.59 15.89 17.96
C ARG A 11 32.78 17.10 17.49
N ALA A 12 32.50 17.19 16.18
CA ALA A 12 31.69 18.25 15.61
C ALA A 12 30.25 18.20 16.13
N TYR A 13 29.68 17.00 16.31
CA TYR A 13 28.35 16.83 16.88
C TYR A 13 28.29 17.30 18.33
N VAL A 14 29.15 16.76 19.20
CA VAL A 14 29.13 17.11 20.63
C VAL A 14 29.54 18.57 20.84
N GLY A 15 30.50 19.07 20.07
CA GLY A 15 30.86 20.49 20.07
C GLY A 15 29.70 21.39 19.65
N ALA A 16 28.92 20.99 18.63
CA ALA A 16 27.73 21.74 18.22
C ALA A 16 26.69 21.81 19.34
N LEU A 17 26.49 20.71 20.07
CA LEU A 17 25.60 20.67 21.23
C LEU A 17 26.07 21.56 22.38
N LEU A 18 27.38 21.64 22.63
CA LEU A 18 27.96 22.55 23.64
C LEU A 18 27.78 24.03 23.29
N LEU A 19 27.69 24.36 22.00
CA LEU A 19 27.44 25.72 21.52
C LEU A 19 25.95 26.07 21.52
N ASP A 20 25.09 25.08 21.24
CA ASP A 20 23.66 25.24 21.12
C ASP A 20 22.92 23.96 21.56
N ASN A 21 22.45 23.95 22.81
CA ASN A 21 21.73 22.80 23.37
C ASN A 21 20.37 22.54 22.66
N GLU A 22 19.79 23.55 21.97
CA GLU A 22 18.50 23.40 21.27
C GLU A 22 18.60 22.41 20.11
N GLN A 23 19.81 22.17 19.58
CA GLN A 23 20.06 21.19 18.52
C GLN A 23 19.70 19.76 18.93
N LEU A 24 19.59 19.46 20.24
CA LEU A 24 19.08 18.17 20.72
C LEU A 24 17.62 17.90 20.33
N LYS A 25 16.84 18.94 20.03
CA LYS A 25 15.42 18.82 19.66
C LYS A 25 15.21 18.42 18.20
N ALA A 26 16.21 18.63 17.34
CA ALA A 26 16.07 18.47 15.89
C ALA A 26 16.06 16.99 15.44
N ILE A 27 16.82 16.13 16.12
CA ILE A 27 16.87 14.69 15.88
C ILE A 27 17.29 14.00 17.19
N PRO A 28 16.80 12.78 17.50
CA PRO A 28 17.24 12.12 18.73
C PRO A 28 18.77 11.97 18.76
N PRO A 29 19.43 12.11 19.91
CA PRO A 29 20.87 11.89 19.97
C PRO A 29 21.22 10.44 19.60
N PRO A 30 22.34 10.17 18.90
CA PRO A 30 22.85 8.81 18.77
C PRO A 30 23.12 8.23 20.16
N PRO A 31 22.91 6.93 20.40
CA PRO A 31 23.17 6.34 21.72
C PRO A 31 24.64 6.53 22.08
N VAL A 32 24.97 6.62 23.38
CA VAL A 32 26.36 6.78 23.85
C VAL A 32 27.29 5.69 23.30
N ALA A 33 26.77 4.47 23.11
CA ALA A 33 27.49 3.35 22.49
C ALA A 33 27.88 3.57 21.00
N ALA A 34 27.29 4.57 20.33
CA ALA A 34 27.63 4.96 18.98
C ALA A 34 28.93 5.78 18.88
N PHE A 35 29.45 6.26 20.00
CA PHE A 35 30.68 7.06 20.05
C PHE A 35 31.89 6.18 20.32
N THR A 36 32.94 6.40 19.55
CA THR A 36 34.23 5.73 19.71
C THR A 36 35.28 6.60 20.41
N ASP A 37 35.07 7.92 20.42
CA ASP A 37 35.80 8.87 21.25
C ASP A 37 35.14 8.94 22.63
N THR A 38 35.86 8.46 23.65
CA THR A 38 35.38 8.39 25.03
C THR A 38 35.05 9.75 25.62
N VAL A 39 35.75 10.81 25.20
CA VAL A 39 35.47 12.18 25.66
C VAL A 39 34.14 12.63 25.08
N CYS A 40 33.88 12.37 23.79
CA CYS A 40 32.60 12.69 23.16
C CYS A 40 31.44 11.92 23.81
N ALA A 41 31.62 10.62 24.04
CA ALA A 41 30.62 9.75 24.66
C ALA A 41 30.20 10.26 26.06
N ARG A 42 31.18 10.58 26.92
CA ARG A 42 30.94 11.11 28.27
C ARG A 42 30.35 12.51 28.26
N THR A 43 30.84 13.37 27.36
CA THR A 43 30.35 14.74 27.21
C THR A 43 28.89 14.74 26.75
N LEU A 44 28.51 13.86 25.80
CA LEU A 44 27.10 13.70 25.39
C LEU A 44 26.23 13.25 26.57
N ALA A 45 26.64 12.22 27.30
CA ALA A 45 25.88 11.73 28.46
C ALA A 45 25.70 12.81 29.54
N ALA A 46 26.71 13.65 29.77
CA ALA A 46 26.63 14.79 30.68
C ALA A 46 25.69 15.89 30.16
N ILE A 47 25.74 16.21 28.86
CA ILE A 47 24.83 17.15 28.20
C ILE A 47 23.38 16.66 28.33
N GLU A 48 23.10 15.40 27.97
CA GLU A 48 21.76 14.81 28.04
C GLU A 48 21.17 14.90 29.44
N ARG A 49 21.96 14.55 30.47
CA ARG A 49 21.53 14.66 31.88
C ARG A 49 21.25 16.10 32.29
N LEU A 50 22.15 17.04 31.99
CA LEU A 50 21.96 18.45 32.37
C LEU A 50 20.72 19.05 31.72
N VAL A 51 20.51 18.79 30.43
CA VAL A 51 19.34 19.26 29.68
C VAL A 51 18.05 18.62 30.21
N GLN A 52 18.08 17.32 30.55
CA GLN A 52 16.94 16.63 31.19
C GLN A 52 16.59 17.22 32.57
N GLU A 53 17.59 17.70 33.31
CA GLU A 53 17.41 18.44 34.57
C GLU A 53 17.00 19.91 34.37
N GLY A 54 16.83 20.38 33.13
CA GLY A 54 16.49 21.76 32.81
C GLY A 54 17.64 22.76 33.02
N LYS A 55 18.89 22.28 33.04
CA LYS A 55 20.11 23.08 33.23
C LYS A 55 20.84 23.27 31.90
N PRO A 56 21.51 24.42 31.70
CA PRO A 56 22.36 24.61 30.52
C PRO A 56 23.57 23.68 30.56
N ALA A 57 23.90 23.09 29.41
CA ALA A 57 25.08 22.24 29.23
C ALA A 57 26.13 22.99 28.41
N ASP A 58 27.15 23.54 29.09
CA ASP A 58 28.18 24.38 28.50
C ASP A 58 29.60 23.96 28.94
N LEU A 59 30.61 24.74 28.57
CA LEU A 59 32.03 24.49 28.87
C LEU A 59 32.39 24.51 30.37
N LEU A 60 31.48 24.97 31.23
CA LEU A 60 31.64 24.98 32.68
C LEU A 60 30.80 23.89 33.34
N THR A 61 29.53 23.80 32.98
CA THR A 61 28.58 22.89 33.66
C THR A 61 28.84 21.42 33.31
N VAL A 62 29.34 21.11 32.11
CA VAL A 62 29.61 19.73 31.70
C VAL A 62 30.78 19.09 32.48
N PRO A 63 31.97 19.72 32.61
CA PRO A 63 33.03 19.21 33.48
C PRO A 63 32.66 19.13 34.98
N GLU A 64 31.74 19.98 35.45
CA GLU A 64 31.24 19.91 36.83
C GLU A 64 30.30 18.71 37.04
N ALA A 65 29.53 18.37 36.01
CA ALA A 65 28.63 17.24 36.01
C ALA A 65 29.37 15.89 35.98
N ASP A 66 30.53 15.79 35.32
CA ASP A 66 31.34 14.57 35.26
C ASP A 66 32.81 14.85 35.59
N HIS A 67 33.25 14.47 36.79
CA HIS A 67 34.59 14.76 37.31
C HIS A 67 35.76 14.17 36.53
N ASP A 68 35.53 13.18 35.67
CA ASP A 68 36.58 12.64 34.81
C ASP A 68 36.74 13.45 33.50
N LEU A 69 35.79 14.35 33.19
CA LEU A 69 35.90 15.27 32.06
C LEU A 69 36.75 16.47 32.45
N LYS A 70 37.94 16.60 31.84
CA LYS A 70 38.76 17.80 32.03
C LYS A 70 38.19 18.95 31.21
N LYS A 71 38.13 20.13 31.82
CA LYS A 71 37.68 21.37 31.16
C LYS A 71 38.39 21.65 29.82
N GLY A 72 39.68 21.36 29.73
CA GLY A 72 40.45 21.54 28.48
C GLY A 72 39.99 20.61 27.36
N ASP A 73 39.62 19.37 27.68
CA ASP A 73 39.19 18.38 26.69
C ASP A 73 37.80 18.74 26.13
N VAL A 74 36.89 19.19 27.00
CA VAL A 74 35.55 19.67 26.59
C VAL A 74 35.65 20.94 25.74
N ALA A 75 36.52 21.89 26.13
CA ALA A 75 36.75 23.11 25.35
C ALA A 75 37.27 22.81 23.94
N ALA A 76 38.14 21.82 23.79
CA ALA A 76 38.68 21.42 22.48
C ALA A 76 37.63 20.84 21.52
N LEU A 77 36.47 20.40 21.99
CA LEU A 77 35.39 19.92 21.11
C LEU A 77 34.76 21.06 20.32
N THR A 78 34.58 22.23 20.94
CA THR A 78 33.95 23.40 20.29
C THR A 78 34.77 24.00 19.17
N SER A 79 36.11 23.86 19.21
CA SER A 79 37.00 24.39 18.18
C SER A 79 36.95 23.63 16.86
N THR A 80 36.30 22.46 16.84
CA THR A 80 36.17 21.59 15.66
C THR A 80 34.84 21.76 14.93
N VAL A 81 33.96 22.65 15.41
CA VAL A 81 32.59 22.80 14.90
C VAL A 81 32.54 23.87 13.80
N PRO A 82 32.21 23.51 12.55
CA PRO A 82 32.04 24.50 11.48
C PRO A 82 30.78 25.35 11.67
N SER A 83 29.69 24.73 12.14
CA SER A 83 28.42 25.38 12.46
C SER A 83 27.57 24.47 13.34
N SER A 84 26.92 25.02 14.37
CA SER A 84 26.01 24.27 15.24
C SER A 84 24.76 23.78 14.49
N ALA A 85 24.32 24.48 13.45
CA ALA A 85 23.17 24.11 12.62
C ALA A 85 23.32 22.76 11.90
N ASN A 86 24.56 22.25 11.77
CA ASN A 86 24.84 20.97 11.14
C ASN A 86 24.80 19.77 12.12
N ALA A 87 24.43 19.98 13.39
CA ALA A 87 24.36 18.91 14.39
C ALA A 87 23.54 17.70 13.89
N ALA A 88 22.38 17.93 13.27
CA ALA A 88 21.54 16.86 12.72
C ALA A 88 22.20 16.09 11.55
N HIS A 89 23.11 16.72 10.81
CA HIS A 89 23.90 16.04 9.79
C HIS A 89 24.96 15.13 10.41
N TYR A 90 25.71 15.62 11.40
CA TYR A 90 26.72 14.81 12.10
C TYR A 90 26.10 13.64 12.88
N ALA A 91 24.95 13.85 13.51
CA ALA A 91 24.19 12.79 14.19
C ALA A 91 23.85 11.62 13.24
N ARG A 92 23.42 11.93 12.01
CA ARG A 92 23.14 10.90 10.97
C ARG A 92 24.39 10.11 10.60
N ILE A 93 25.53 10.78 10.40
CA ILE A 93 26.80 10.10 10.09
C ILE A 93 27.17 9.11 11.22
N ILE A 94 27.09 9.56 12.48
CA ILE A 94 27.44 8.73 13.64
C ILE A 94 26.53 7.51 13.74
N ARG A 95 25.22 7.68 13.53
CA ARG A 95 24.24 6.58 13.51
C ARG A 95 24.50 5.58 12.39
N ASP A 96 24.71 6.04 11.16
CA ASP A 96 24.99 5.17 10.03
C ASP A 96 26.23 4.31 10.28
N LEU A 97 27.28 4.91 10.85
CA LEU A 97 28.50 4.18 11.21
C LEU A 97 28.26 3.21 12.37
N TYR A 98 27.46 3.58 13.36
CA TYR A 98 27.10 2.68 14.47
C TYR A 98 26.32 1.47 13.98
N VAL A 99 25.31 1.66 13.12
CA VAL A 99 24.54 0.56 12.50
C VAL A 99 25.47 -0.34 11.70
N ARG A 100 26.38 0.21 10.89
CA ARG A 100 27.37 -0.58 10.13
C ARG A 100 28.28 -1.40 11.05
N ARG A 101 28.76 -0.82 12.16
CA ARG A 101 29.59 -1.54 13.14
C ARG A 101 28.81 -2.65 13.82
N GLU A 102 27.57 -2.40 14.18
CA GLU A 102 26.74 -3.37 14.87
C GLU A 102 26.37 -4.54 13.96
N VAL A 103 26.04 -4.27 12.70
CA VAL A 103 25.89 -5.29 11.65
C VAL A 103 27.18 -6.10 11.46
N GLY A 104 28.35 -5.43 11.42
CA GLY A 104 29.65 -6.10 11.31
C GLY A 104 30.01 -6.98 12.51
N ARG A 105 29.72 -6.49 13.73
CA ARG A 105 29.90 -7.22 15.00
C ARG A 105 29.02 -8.47 15.02
N LEU A 106 27.73 -8.32 14.70
CA LEU A 106 26.79 -9.43 14.59
C LEU A 106 27.23 -10.44 13.53
N GLY A 107 27.68 -9.98 12.36
CA GLY A 107 28.21 -10.86 11.31
C GLY A 107 29.42 -11.68 11.77
N SER A 108 30.32 -11.08 12.56
CA SER A 108 31.50 -11.76 13.10
C SER A 108 31.16 -12.73 14.24
N GLU A 109 30.21 -12.37 15.11
CA GLU A 109 29.70 -13.25 16.18
C GLU A 109 29.00 -14.48 15.62
N LEU A 110 28.21 -14.30 14.56
CA LEU A 110 27.50 -15.38 13.89
C LEU A 110 28.43 -16.26 13.04
N ALA A 111 29.49 -15.70 12.45
CA ALA A 111 30.54 -16.47 11.77
C ALA A 111 31.39 -17.32 12.74
N GLY A 112 31.49 -16.93 14.01
CA GLY A 112 32.16 -17.70 15.06
C GLY A 112 31.31 -18.79 15.70
N ALA A 113 29.99 -18.77 15.49
CA ALA A 113 29.06 -19.75 16.04
C ALA A 113 28.92 -20.96 15.09
N ASN A 114 29.71 -22.01 15.33
CA ASN A 114 29.59 -23.26 14.58
C ASN A 114 28.16 -23.83 14.69
N GLY A 115 27.52 -24.08 13.54
CA GLY A 115 26.26 -24.84 13.46
C GLY A 115 24.99 -24.02 13.21
N ILE A 116 25.07 -22.69 13.06
CA ILE A 116 23.91 -21.87 12.69
C ILE A 116 23.78 -21.80 11.17
N SER A 117 22.56 -22.03 10.65
CA SER A 117 22.28 -21.93 9.21
C SER A 117 22.33 -20.46 8.74
N GLY A 118 22.66 -20.23 7.46
CA GLY A 118 22.67 -18.88 6.89
C GLY A 118 21.34 -18.13 7.04
N ASP A 119 20.22 -18.86 7.00
CA ASP A 119 18.88 -18.29 7.16
C ASP A 119 18.62 -17.83 8.61
N GLU A 120 19.12 -18.58 9.59
CA GLU A 120 18.97 -18.25 11.01
C GLU A 120 19.86 -17.06 11.43
N ILE A 121 21.08 -16.97 10.85
CA ILE A 121 21.94 -15.78 10.93
C ILE A 121 21.19 -14.56 10.41
N MET A 122 20.58 -14.68 9.23
CA MET A 122 19.82 -13.58 8.61
C MET A 122 18.57 -13.21 9.41
N SER A 123 17.86 -14.18 9.98
CA SER A 123 16.69 -13.95 10.85
C SER A 123 17.06 -13.18 12.13
N GLN A 124 18.15 -13.58 12.80
CA GLN A 124 18.61 -12.90 14.01
C GLN A 124 19.12 -11.47 13.74
N LEU A 125 19.82 -11.26 12.61
CA LEU A 125 20.20 -9.93 12.13
C LEU A 125 18.97 -9.05 11.86
N ARG A 126 17.91 -9.61 11.26
CA ARG A 126 16.64 -8.91 10.97
C ARG A 126 15.92 -8.48 12.24
N GLN A 127 15.77 -9.38 13.21
CA GLN A 127 15.10 -9.09 14.48
C GLN A 127 15.81 -7.99 15.28
N ARG A 128 17.15 -8.00 15.32
CA ARG A 128 17.93 -7.00 16.06
C ARG A 128 18.04 -5.66 15.32
N SER A 129 18.01 -5.65 13.98
CA SER A 129 17.93 -4.40 13.20
C SER A 129 16.62 -3.67 13.44
N ALA A 130 15.49 -4.38 13.53
CA ALA A 130 14.20 -3.78 13.88
C ALA A 130 14.22 -3.16 15.29
N SER A 131 14.85 -3.84 16.26
CA SER A 131 15.06 -3.29 17.60
C SER A 131 15.95 -2.05 17.62
N LEU A 132 16.87 -1.90 16.67
CA LEU A 132 17.69 -0.69 16.52
C LEU A 132 16.86 0.48 15.96
N ASP A 133 15.98 0.23 15.00
CA ASP A 133 15.03 1.23 14.49
C ASP A 133 14.06 1.71 15.58
N ASP A 134 13.60 0.80 16.44
CA ASP A 134 12.76 1.13 17.60
C ASP A 134 13.53 2.00 18.63
N ILE A 135 14.80 1.69 18.90
CA ILE A 135 15.65 2.50 19.79
C ILE A 135 15.92 3.89 19.19
N LEU A 136 16.08 3.99 17.86
CA LEU A 136 16.33 5.26 17.16
C LEU A 136 15.08 6.16 17.11
N THR A 137 13.89 5.59 17.27
CA THR A 137 12.60 6.30 17.25
C THR A 137 12.01 6.55 18.63
N ALA A 138 12.47 5.85 19.68
CA ALA A 138 12.00 5.97 21.06
C ALA A 138 12.23 7.34 21.75
N GLY A 139 12.91 8.29 21.09
CA GLY A 139 13.14 9.65 21.60
C GLY A 139 12.19 10.74 21.08
N ALA A 140 11.17 10.38 20.28
CA ALA A 140 10.19 11.34 19.75
C ALA A 140 9.13 11.75 20.80
N ASP A 141 9.52 11.89 22.07
CA ASP A 141 8.64 12.38 23.11
C ASP A 141 8.37 13.89 22.86
N HIS A 142 7.23 14.13 22.20
CA HIS A 142 6.53 15.41 22.06
C HIS A 142 6.92 16.29 20.86
N ALA A 143 7.15 15.70 19.68
CA ALA A 143 7.09 16.47 18.44
C ALA A 143 5.62 16.86 18.14
N PHE A 144 5.28 18.13 18.34
CA PHE A 144 4.00 18.71 17.96
C PHE A 144 4.23 19.97 17.13
N GLU A 145 3.36 20.22 16.15
CA GLU A 145 3.33 21.45 15.36
C GLU A 145 2.15 22.31 15.81
N ILE A 146 2.34 23.62 15.87
CA ILE A 146 1.24 24.57 16.09
C ILE A 146 0.51 24.72 14.76
N LEU A 147 -0.79 24.44 14.73
CA LEU A 147 -1.58 24.37 13.48
C LEU A 147 -1.52 25.66 12.65
N GLU A 148 -1.33 26.82 13.27
CA GLU A 148 -1.16 28.11 12.58
C GLU A 148 0.11 28.16 11.73
N ASP A 149 1.17 27.47 12.14
CA ASP A 149 2.46 27.42 11.44
C ASP A 149 2.50 26.33 10.35
N VAL A 150 1.46 25.47 10.29
CA VAL A 150 1.36 24.40 9.29
C VAL A 150 0.78 24.96 8.01
N ALA A 151 1.58 24.96 6.94
CA ALA A 151 1.14 25.39 5.62
C ALA A 151 -0.01 24.52 5.10
N GLU A 152 -1.09 25.15 4.64
CA GLU A 152 -2.17 24.43 3.95
C GLU A 152 -1.68 23.93 2.60
N VAL A 153 -1.67 22.61 2.42
CA VAL A 153 -1.31 21.95 1.16
C VAL A 153 -2.57 21.46 0.44
N SER A 154 -2.64 21.75 -0.86
CA SER A 154 -3.74 21.25 -1.70
C SER A 154 -3.66 19.73 -1.82
N ARG A 155 -4.80 19.06 -1.62
CA ARG A 155 -4.91 17.60 -1.74
C ARG A 155 -4.74 17.21 -3.21
N GLN A 156 -3.74 16.39 -3.48
CA GLN A 156 -3.46 15.92 -4.83
C GLN A 156 -4.02 14.52 -5.08
N PHE A 157 -4.32 14.24 -6.34
CA PHE A 157 -4.92 12.98 -6.77
C PHE A 157 -4.21 12.43 -7.99
N HIS A 158 -4.10 11.12 -8.04
CA HIS A 158 -3.78 10.38 -9.26
C HIS A 158 -5.02 10.27 -10.16
N VAL A 159 -6.18 10.02 -9.56
CA VAL A 159 -7.49 10.08 -10.23
C VAL A 159 -8.49 10.73 -9.28
N HIS A 160 -8.93 11.95 -9.54
CA HIS A 160 -9.91 12.60 -8.68
C HIS A 160 -11.33 12.05 -8.93
N PRO A 161 -12.13 11.68 -7.90
CA PRO A 161 -11.81 11.60 -6.46
C PRO A 161 -11.41 10.19 -5.97
N HIS A 162 -11.17 9.24 -6.88
CA HIS A 162 -11.00 7.82 -6.60
C HIS A 162 -9.66 7.47 -5.94
N VAL A 163 -8.55 8.00 -6.46
CA VAL A 163 -7.19 7.61 -6.11
C VAL A 163 -6.40 8.85 -5.69
N PRO A 164 -6.37 9.20 -4.38
CA PRO A 164 -5.50 10.26 -3.87
C PRO A 164 -4.00 9.92 -4.03
N LEU A 165 -3.15 10.95 -4.06
CA LEU A 165 -1.69 10.81 -3.92
C LEU A 165 -1.28 10.70 -2.46
N ASP A 166 -0.02 10.32 -2.22
CA ASP A 166 0.63 10.27 -0.91
C ASP A 166 -0.03 9.30 0.10
N THR A 167 -0.91 8.42 -0.39
CA THR A 167 -1.65 7.49 0.46
C THR A 167 -2.15 6.27 -0.32
N VAL A 168 -2.50 5.22 0.44
CA VAL A 168 -3.07 4.00 -0.09
C VAL A 168 -4.55 4.18 -0.46
N THR A 169 -4.90 3.67 -1.64
CA THR A 169 -6.26 3.35 -2.07
C THR A 169 -6.42 1.83 -2.09
N VAL A 170 -7.46 1.32 -1.44
CA VAL A 170 -7.81 -0.11 -1.55
C VAL A 170 -8.81 -0.29 -2.67
N LEU A 171 -8.52 -1.20 -3.61
CA LEU A 171 -9.45 -1.68 -4.63
C LEU A 171 -9.94 -3.06 -4.21
N ALA A 172 -11.18 -3.15 -3.73
CA ALA A 172 -11.74 -4.37 -3.18
C ALA A 172 -12.97 -4.88 -3.95
N GLY A 173 -13.20 -6.17 -3.86
CA GLY A 173 -14.32 -6.85 -4.50
C GLY A 173 -14.13 -8.36 -4.48
N GLU A 174 -15.14 -9.08 -4.92
CA GLU A 174 -15.13 -10.55 -4.93
C GLU A 174 -14.04 -11.11 -5.87
N GLY A 175 -13.66 -12.37 -5.69
CA GLY A 175 -12.83 -13.09 -6.65
C GLY A 175 -13.46 -13.03 -8.05
N ASP A 176 -12.63 -13.00 -9.09
CA ASP A 176 -13.06 -13.00 -10.50
C ASP A 176 -13.90 -11.79 -10.95
N ILE A 177 -14.07 -10.76 -10.11
CA ILE A 177 -14.83 -9.56 -10.49
C ILE A 177 -14.09 -8.66 -11.50
N GLY A 178 -12.79 -8.87 -11.73
CA GLY A 178 -12.00 -8.08 -12.68
C GLY A 178 -11.16 -6.97 -12.05
N LYS A 179 -10.81 -7.05 -10.76
CA LYS A 179 -9.93 -6.07 -10.07
C LYS A 179 -8.58 -5.89 -10.77
N GLY A 180 -7.88 -6.99 -11.09
CA GLY A 180 -6.61 -6.96 -11.81
C GLY A 180 -6.71 -6.33 -13.21
N LEU A 181 -7.84 -6.56 -13.92
CA LEU A 181 -8.12 -5.90 -15.21
C LEU A 181 -8.34 -4.40 -15.04
N THR A 182 -9.12 -4.01 -14.03
CA THR A 182 -9.35 -2.60 -13.68
C THR A 182 -8.05 -1.90 -13.28
N SER A 183 -7.19 -2.54 -12.47
CA SER A 183 -5.84 -2.05 -12.14
C SER A 183 -4.95 -1.94 -13.38
N SER A 184 -5.04 -2.88 -14.32
CA SER A 184 -4.29 -2.83 -15.58
C SER A 184 -4.68 -1.63 -16.45
N THR A 185 -5.97 -1.26 -16.48
CA THR A 185 -6.39 -0.02 -17.18
C THR A 185 -5.88 1.25 -16.51
N LEU A 186 -5.77 1.28 -15.17
CA LEU A 186 -5.16 2.39 -14.46
C LEU A 186 -3.67 2.51 -14.78
N ALA A 187 -2.96 1.38 -14.80
CA ALA A 187 -1.56 1.33 -15.21
C ALA A 187 -1.38 1.84 -16.65
N ALA A 188 -2.24 1.39 -17.57
CA ALA A 188 -2.21 1.85 -18.96
C ALA A 188 -2.43 3.37 -19.08
N ALA A 189 -3.43 3.90 -18.40
CA ALA A 189 -3.74 5.33 -18.40
C ALA A 189 -2.67 6.20 -17.72
N THR A 190 -1.90 5.63 -16.79
CA THR A 190 -0.76 6.29 -16.12
C THR A 190 0.47 6.39 -17.01
N THR A 191 0.65 5.46 -17.96
CA THR A 191 1.87 5.39 -18.80
C THR A 191 1.76 6.18 -20.11
N THR A 192 0.54 6.44 -20.58
CA THR A 192 0.26 6.93 -21.94
C THR A 192 -0.40 8.31 -22.04
N ALA A 193 -0.66 8.99 -20.91
CA ALA A 193 -1.29 10.32 -20.87
C ALA A 193 -2.69 10.44 -21.48
N GLY A 194 -3.35 9.35 -21.86
CA GLY A 194 -4.39 9.41 -22.89
C GLY A 194 -5.69 8.63 -22.68
N GLY A 195 -6.00 8.14 -21.47
CA GLY A 195 -7.24 7.38 -21.26
C GLY A 195 -7.95 7.72 -19.95
N PRO A 196 -9.28 7.92 -19.93
CA PRO A 196 -10.00 8.03 -18.68
C PRO A 196 -10.02 6.68 -17.96
N TRP A 197 -9.90 6.72 -16.63
CA TRP A 197 -10.16 5.58 -15.76
C TRP A 197 -11.44 5.86 -14.99
N ALA A 198 -12.45 4.98 -15.12
CA ALA A 198 -13.81 5.21 -14.62
C ALA A 198 -14.37 6.59 -15.01
N GLY A 199 -14.22 6.97 -16.29
CA GLY A 199 -14.66 8.26 -16.81
C GLY A 199 -13.96 9.49 -16.21
N ARG A 200 -12.81 9.31 -15.56
CA ARG A 200 -12.02 10.39 -14.95
C ARG A 200 -10.61 10.42 -15.51
N ALA A 201 -10.07 11.62 -15.66
CA ALA A 201 -8.69 11.80 -16.10
C ALA A 201 -7.70 11.26 -15.05
N VAL A 202 -6.65 10.59 -15.54
CA VAL A 202 -5.48 10.26 -14.72
C VAL A 202 -4.54 11.46 -14.72
N LEU A 203 -4.44 12.14 -13.59
CA LEU A 203 -3.81 13.45 -13.44
C LEU A 203 -2.28 13.39 -13.35
N ARG A 204 -1.72 12.23 -13.00
CA ARG A 204 -0.27 12.04 -12.89
C ARG A 204 0.19 10.97 -13.87
N GLN A 205 1.18 11.33 -14.67
CA GLN A 205 1.68 10.52 -15.78
C GLN A 205 3.13 10.12 -15.51
N GLY A 206 3.49 8.87 -15.82
CA GLY A 206 4.84 8.37 -15.59
C GLY A 206 4.92 6.85 -15.60
N GLY A 207 5.87 6.33 -14.83
CA GLY A 207 6.08 4.90 -14.65
C GLY A 207 5.08 4.27 -13.70
N VAL A 208 4.89 2.97 -13.86
CA VAL A 208 4.10 2.12 -12.96
C VAL A 208 5.01 1.02 -12.41
N PHE A 209 4.97 0.80 -11.11
CA PHE A 209 5.61 -0.34 -10.47
C PHE A 209 4.54 -1.30 -9.96
N ILE A 210 4.67 -2.59 -10.27
CA ILE A 210 3.70 -3.62 -9.91
C ILE A 210 4.38 -4.66 -9.02
N ILE A 211 3.76 -4.98 -7.89
CA ILE A 211 4.07 -6.14 -7.07
C ILE A 211 2.90 -7.12 -7.23
N SER A 212 3.15 -8.27 -7.84
CA SER A 212 2.11 -9.28 -8.10
C SER A 212 2.44 -10.60 -7.42
N SER A 213 1.47 -11.16 -6.69
CA SER A 213 1.50 -12.52 -6.15
C SER A 213 0.33 -13.39 -6.61
N GLU A 214 -0.49 -12.91 -7.55
CA GLU A 214 -1.61 -13.69 -8.11
C GLU A 214 -1.30 -14.15 -9.53
N ASP A 215 -1.08 -13.18 -10.42
CA ASP A 215 -0.82 -13.42 -11.83
C ASP A 215 0.68 -13.30 -12.17
N ASP A 216 1.09 -14.05 -13.21
CA ASP A 216 2.44 -14.02 -13.73
C ASP A 216 2.74 -12.78 -14.58
N ASN A 217 4.03 -12.54 -14.85
CA ASN A 217 4.47 -11.37 -15.64
C ASN A 217 3.92 -11.37 -17.09
N PRO A 218 3.89 -12.52 -17.81
CA PRO A 218 3.24 -12.60 -19.11
C PRO A 218 1.77 -12.14 -19.12
N GLU A 219 0.97 -12.50 -18.12
CA GLU A 219 -0.43 -12.12 -18.04
C GLU A 219 -0.61 -10.61 -17.79
N TRP A 220 0.15 -10.03 -16.86
CA TRP A 220 0.19 -8.57 -16.67
C TRP A 220 0.59 -7.83 -17.94
N ARG A 221 1.59 -8.35 -18.68
CA ARG A 221 2.00 -7.80 -19.97
C ARG A 221 0.87 -7.82 -20.99
N ARG A 222 0.10 -8.92 -21.09
CA ARG A 222 -1.06 -9.02 -22.00
C ARG A 222 -2.12 -7.99 -21.64
N ARG A 223 -2.53 -7.93 -20.37
CA ARG A 223 -3.57 -7.03 -19.87
C ARG A 223 -3.25 -5.55 -20.10
N ILE A 224 -2.03 -5.13 -19.75
CA ILE A 224 -1.60 -3.73 -19.94
C ILE A 224 -1.51 -3.39 -21.43
N ARG A 225 -1.01 -4.31 -22.27
CA ARG A 225 -0.97 -4.11 -23.73
C ARG A 225 -2.36 -3.89 -24.31
N VAL A 226 -3.34 -4.77 -24.01
CA VAL A 226 -4.70 -4.62 -24.55
C VAL A 226 -5.42 -3.40 -23.98
N ALA A 227 -5.11 -3.02 -22.74
CA ALA A 227 -5.55 -1.77 -22.13
C ALA A 227 -4.91 -0.52 -22.78
N GLY A 228 -3.90 -0.69 -23.65
CA GLY A 228 -3.24 0.39 -24.38
C GLY A 228 -2.08 1.05 -23.63
N GLY A 229 -1.50 0.38 -22.64
CA GLY A 229 -0.39 0.92 -21.84
C GLY A 229 0.98 0.84 -22.52
N ASP A 230 1.87 1.77 -22.15
CA ASP A 230 3.27 1.74 -22.59
C ASP A 230 4.09 0.82 -21.68
N LEU A 231 4.34 -0.39 -22.16
CA LEU A 231 5.09 -1.42 -21.45
C LEU A 231 6.53 -1.01 -21.11
N LYS A 232 7.12 0.00 -21.78
CA LYS A 232 8.46 0.51 -21.44
C LYS A 232 8.47 1.30 -20.14
N LYS A 233 7.30 1.73 -19.67
CA LYS A 233 7.10 2.48 -18.42
C LYS A 233 6.45 1.62 -17.34
N VAL A 234 6.50 0.30 -17.46
CA VAL A 234 5.99 -0.62 -16.45
C VAL A 234 7.13 -1.52 -15.99
N ALA A 235 7.40 -1.48 -14.69
CA ALA A 235 8.23 -2.45 -14.02
C ALA A 235 7.35 -3.35 -13.15
N ILE A 236 7.64 -4.65 -13.15
CA ILE A 236 6.90 -5.63 -12.37
C ILE A 236 7.85 -6.53 -11.61
N ARG A 237 7.49 -6.82 -10.38
CA ARG A 237 8.07 -7.87 -9.55
C ARG A 237 6.98 -8.89 -9.25
N GLY A 238 7.01 -9.99 -9.99
CA GLY A 238 6.03 -11.08 -9.91
C GLY A 238 6.36 -12.14 -8.85
N LEU A 239 5.60 -13.24 -8.91
CA LEU A 239 5.64 -14.41 -8.03
C LEU A 239 7.01 -15.01 -7.71
N GLU A 240 8.01 -14.75 -8.56
CA GLU A 240 9.36 -15.32 -8.42
C GLU A 240 10.22 -14.64 -7.35
N HIS A 241 9.69 -13.60 -6.69
CA HIS A 241 10.43 -12.83 -5.70
C HIS A 241 9.66 -12.67 -4.39
N THR A 242 10.11 -13.37 -3.34
CA THR A 242 9.63 -13.13 -1.98
C THR A 242 10.14 -11.78 -1.47
N TRP A 243 9.29 -11.06 -0.74
CA TRP A 243 9.67 -9.88 0.04
C TRP A 243 9.69 -10.26 1.52
N ASP A 244 10.48 -9.54 2.30
CA ASP A 244 10.29 -9.47 3.74
C ASP A 244 9.56 -8.17 4.06
N MET A 245 8.25 -8.29 4.25
CA MET A 245 7.27 -7.24 3.91
C MET A 245 7.18 -6.02 4.84
N LEU A 246 8.04 -5.85 5.84
CA LEU A 246 8.10 -4.62 6.65
C LEU A 246 9.09 -3.57 6.13
N ARG A 247 9.83 -3.86 5.05
CA ARG A 247 10.86 -2.93 4.53
C ARG A 247 10.38 -2.18 3.29
N THR A 248 9.62 -1.11 3.52
CA THR A 248 9.33 -0.10 2.49
C THR A 248 10.58 0.41 1.79
N ALA A 249 11.73 0.43 2.47
CA ALA A 249 13.02 0.81 1.90
C ALA A 249 13.45 -0.07 0.70
N GLU A 250 13.18 -1.38 0.72
CA GLU A 250 13.52 -2.24 -0.42
C GLU A 250 12.58 -2.01 -1.62
N ILE A 251 11.31 -1.74 -1.34
CA ILE A 251 10.33 -1.33 -2.34
C ILE A 251 10.73 0.02 -2.93
N GLU A 252 11.10 0.99 -2.08
CA GLU A 252 11.59 2.29 -2.47
C GLU A 252 12.82 2.19 -3.39
N GLN A 253 13.82 1.38 -2.99
CA GLN A 253 15.01 1.15 -3.79
C GLN A 253 14.67 0.54 -5.15
N SER A 254 13.74 -0.42 -5.18
CA SER A 254 13.28 -1.06 -6.42
C SER A 254 12.53 -0.09 -7.32
N ILE A 255 11.66 0.76 -6.76
CA ILE A 255 10.96 1.82 -7.48
C ILE A 255 11.96 2.81 -8.07
N ARG A 256 12.95 3.26 -7.29
CA ARG A 256 14.00 4.18 -7.77
C ARG A 256 14.86 3.54 -8.86
N ALA A 257 15.20 2.26 -8.74
CA ALA A 257 15.94 1.53 -9.77
C ALA A 257 15.12 1.39 -11.06
N ALA A 258 13.82 1.04 -10.94
CA ALA A 258 12.91 0.96 -12.07
C ALA A 258 12.77 2.32 -12.77
N ALA A 259 12.58 3.41 -12.01
CA ALA A 259 12.49 4.75 -12.58
C ALA A 259 13.72 5.11 -13.43
N ARG A 260 14.93 4.80 -12.93
CA ARG A 260 16.19 4.99 -13.68
C ARG A 260 16.23 4.15 -14.96
N GLN A 261 15.81 2.89 -14.90
CA GLN A 261 15.83 1.99 -16.06
C GLN A 261 14.79 2.37 -17.13
N MET A 262 13.61 2.81 -16.70
CA MET A 262 12.53 3.24 -17.60
C MET A 262 12.74 4.66 -18.13
N GLY A 263 13.62 5.45 -17.50
CA GLY A 263 13.84 6.86 -17.86
C GLY A 263 12.64 7.76 -17.52
N THR A 264 11.81 7.36 -16.56
CA THR A 264 10.62 8.11 -16.11
C THR A 264 10.39 7.85 -14.63
N ASP A 265 9.97 8.88 -13.89
CA ASP A 265 9.58 8.71 -12.49
C ASP A 265 8.34 7.83 -12.39
N VAL A 266 8.31 6.95 -11.39
CA VAL A 266 7.13 6.16 -11.07
C VAL A 266 6.09 7.07 -10.42
N GLN A 267 4.83 7.01 -10.87
CA GLN A 267 3.72 7.77 -10.30
C GLN A 267 2.67 6.86 -9.63
N LEU A 268 2.73 5.55 -9.89
CA LEU A 268 1.76 4.57 -9.38
C LEU A 268 2.46 3.28 -8.96
N LEU A 269 2.20 2.85 -7.74
CA LEU A 269 2.50 1.52 -7.23
C LEU A 269 1.20 0.69 -7.17
N ILE A 270 1.18 -0.49 -7.79
CA ILE A 270 0.08 -1.46 -7.67
C ILE A 270 0.59 -2.67 -6.91
N ILE A 271 -0.16 -3.11 -5.91
CA ILE A 271 0.11 -4.32 -5.14
C ILE A 271 -1.10 -5.24 -5.31
N ASP A 272 -0.91 -6.39 -5.96
CA ASP A 272 -1.95 -7.36 -6.27
C ASP A 272 -1.57 -8.77 -5.79
N ASN A 273 -2.08 -9.28 -4.66
CA ASN A 273 -3.10 -8.71 -3.76
C ASN A 273 -2.48 -8.19 -2.44
N ALA A 274 -3.31 -7.75 -1.50
CA ALA A 274 -2.87 -7.29 -0.18
C ALA A 274 -2.08 -8.33 0.62
N GLY A 275 -2.36 -9.63 0.41
CA GLY A 275 -1.60 -10.74 0.97
C GLY A 275 -0.16 -10.80 0.47
N ALA A 276 0.12 -10.30 -0.74
CA ALA A 276 1.49 -10.16 -1.27
C ALA A 276 2.37 -9.25 -0.39
N TYR A 277 1.73 -8.40 0.42
CA TYR A 277 2.39 -7.39 1.25
C TYR A 277 2.37 -7.72 2.75
N LEU A 278 1.92 -8.91 3.17
CA LEU A 278 2.01 -9.34 4.57
C LEU A 278 3.30 -10.08 4.87
N PRO A 279 4.01 -9.81 5.97
CA PRO A 279 5.26 -10.51 6.31
C PRO A 279 5.07 -12.02 6.35
N GLU A 280 6.17 -12.76 6.23
CA GLU A 280 6.13 -14.22 6.31
C GLU A 280 5.42 -14.69 7.60
N GLY A 281 4.43 -15.58 7.46
CA GLY A 281 3.56 -16.02 8.57
C GLY A 281 2.49 -15.00 9.01
N GLY A 282 2.41 -13.84 8.34
CA GLY A 282 1.44 -12.79 8.61
C GLY A 282 0.00 -13.21 8.36
N ASN A 283 -0.90 -12.79 9.25
CA ASN A 283 -2.32 -13.10 9.17
C ASN A 283 -3.10 -11.88 8.67
N LEU A 284 -3.79 -12.02 7.53
CA LEU A 284 -4.66 -10.96 6.98
C LEU A 284 -5.67 -10.45 8.00
N ASN A 285 -6.13 -11.27 8.96
CA ASN A 285 -7.13 -10.88 9.96
C ASN A 285 -6.58 -10.09 11.15
N ASP A 286 -5.25 -9.90 11.24
CA ASP A 286 -4.64 -9.11 12.29
C ASP A 286 -4.77 -7.60 11.97
N ASN A 287 -5.64 -6.93 12.72
CA ASN A 287 -5.89 -5.50 12.56
C ASN A 287 -4.71 -4.60 12.98
N VAL A 288 -3.81 -5.08 13.83
CA VAL A 288 -2.59 -4.33 14.20
C VAL A 288 -1.61 -4.41 13.04
N LEU A 289 -1.39 -5.62 12.51
CA LEU A 289 -0.53 -5.84 11.35
C LEU A 289 -1.03 -5.10 10.11
N ALA A 290 -2.32 -5.20 9.79
CA ALA A 290 -2.92 -4.50 8.66
C ALA A 290 -2.76 -2.96 8.77
N ARG A 291 -2.90 -2.38 9.97
CA ARG A 291 -2.63 -0.95 10.20
C ARG A 291 -1.16 -0.61 10.02
N ALA A 292 -0.25 -1.44 10.52
CA ALA A 292 1.19 -1.25 10.34
C ALA A 292 1.57 -1.27 8.86
N CYS A 293 1.05 -2.24 8.09
CA CYS A 293 1.24 -2.34 6.64
C CYS A 293 0.72 -1.09 5.89
N ILE A 294 -0.53 -0.69 6.12
CA ILE A 294 -1.09 0.51 5.48
C ILE A 294 -0.32 1.77 5.90
N GLY A 295 0.08 1.87 7.18
CA GLY A 295 0.88 2.98 7.69
C GLY A 295 2.25 3.07 7.01
N ALA A 296 2.93 1.93 6.81
CA ALA A 296 4.19 1.86 6.09
C ALA A 296 4.03 2.28 4.62
N LEU A 297 3.02 1.77 3.92
CA LEU A 297 2.74 2.17 2.55
C LEU A 297 2.35 3.66 2.42
N ASN A 298 1.64 4.23 3.39
CA ASN A 298 1.35 5.66 3.41
C ASN A 298 2.62 6.51 3.53
N ARG A 299 3.58 6.12 4.41
CA ARG A 299 4.87 6.81 4.52
C ARG A 299 5.65 6.74 3.21
N LEU A 300 5.75 5.53 2.62
CA LEU A 300 6.40 5.34 1.33
C LEU A 300 5.74 6.18 0.21
N ALA A 301 4.40 6.20 0.16
CA ALA A 301 3.65 6.96 -0.82
C ALA A 301 3.93 8.47 -0.70
N ALA A 302 3.96 8.99 0.53
CA ALA A 302 4.24 10.40 0.82
C ALA A 302 5.69 10.78 0.56
N GLU A 303 6.65 9.91 0.89
CA GLU A 303 8.09 10.13 0.62
C GLU A 303 8.42 10.15 -0.87
N LEU A 304 7.71 9.34 -1.68
CA LEU A 304 7.92 9.24 -3.12
C LEU A 304 6.97 10.11 -3.95
N HIS A 305 5.96 10.73 -3.33
CA HIS A 305 4.89 11.46 -3.99
C HIS A 305 4.15 10.66 -5.08
N ILE A 306 3.76 9.42 -4.75
CA ILE A 306 3.07 8.49 -5.66
C ILE A 306 1.70 8.07 -5.13
N ALA A 307 0.87 7.54 -6.03
CA ALA A 307 -0.33 6.80 -5.62
C ALA A 307 0.00 5.33 -5.38
N VAL A 308 -0.68 4.74 -4.39
CA VAL A 308 -0.61 3.31 -4.11
C VAL A 308 -2.00 2.70 -4.24
N VAL A 309 -2.14 1.67 -5.07
CA VAL A 309 -3.36 0.86 -5.17
C VAL A 309 -3.07 -0.53 -4.63
N LEU A 310 -3.78 -0.88 -3.56
CA LEU A 310 -3.72 -2.19 -2.92
C LEU A 310 -4.98 -2.98 -3.30
N VAL A 311 -4.82 -4.01 -4.12
CA VAL A 311 -5.93 -4.88 -4.53
C VAL A 311 -6.24 -5.85 -3.41
N HIS A 312 -7.53 -6.00 -3.06
CA HIS A 312 -7.93 -6.87 -1.95
C HIS A 312 -9.23 -7.62 -2.23
N HIS A 313 -9.39 -8.78 -1.60
CA HIS A 313 -10.59 -9.60 -1.75
C HIS A 313 -11.63 -9.26 -0.70
N THR A 314 -12.91 -9.41 -1.05
CA THR A 314 -14.01 -9.49 -0.08
C THR A 314 -14.28 -10.94 0.30
N ARG A 315 -14.91 -11.17 1.46
CA ARG A 315 -15.38 -12.50 1.87
C ARG A 315 -16.46 -13.00 0.90
N LYS A 316 -16.48 -14.32 0.62
CA LYS A 316 -17.52 -14.98 -0.19
C LYS A 316 -18.88 -14.95 0.54
N GLY A 317 -19.95 -14.63 -0.17
CA GLY A 317 -21.33 -14.59 0.36
C GLY A 317 -22.02 -13.23 0.18
N GLY A 318 -23.35 -13.20 0.35
CA GLY A 318 -24.23 -12.10 -0.10
C GLY A 318 -23.98 -10.70 0.47
N ALA A 319 -23.02 -10.53 1.38
CA ALA A 319 -22.55 -9.26 1.87
C ALA A 319 -21.34 -8.70 1.10
N SER A 320 -20.81 -9.36 0.05
CA SER A 320 -19.56 -8.99 -0.67
C SER A 320 -19.53 -7.55 -1.20
N LYS A 321 -20.69 -6.92 -1.33
CA LYS A 321 -20.84 -5.53 -1.75
C LYS A 321 -20.56 -4.55 -0.60
N ASN A 322 -20.69 -4.92 0.67
CA ASN A 322 -20.48 -3.99 1.80
C ASN A 322 -18.97 -3.74 2.00
N ILE A 323 -18.59 -2.52 2.38
CA ILE A 323 -17.22 -2.21 2.79
C ILE A 323 -16.75 -3.10 3.95
N ASP A 324 -17.66 -3.52 4.84
CA ASP A 324 -17.35 -4.43 5.96
C ASP A 324 -17.09 -5.88 5.50
N ALA A 325 -17.39 -6.19 4.24
CA ALA A 325 -17.13 -7.50 3.64
C ALA A 325 -15.72 -7.62 3.06
N VAL A 326 -14.94 -6.53 3.02
CA VAL A 326 -13.50 -6.62 2.71
C VAL A 326 -12.85 -7.61 3.69
N SER A 327 -12.11 -8.57 3.15
CA SER A 327 -11.51 -9.65 3.94
C SER A 327 -10.35 -9.14 4.81
N GLY A 328 -9.91 -9.91 5.80
CA GLY A 328 -8.74 -9.53 6.60
C GLY A 328 -8.97 -8.48 7.69
N GLY A 329 -10.13 -8.42 8.32
CA GLY A 329 -10.33 -7.46 9.42
C GLY A 329 -10.51 -6.00 8.95
N MET A 330 -11.12 -5.20 9.81
CA MET A 330 -11.63 -3.86 9.49
C MET A 330 -10.52 -2.85 9.16
N ALA A 331 -9.28 -3.11 9.57
CA ALA A 331 -8.15 -2.21 9.34
C ALA A 331 -7.90 -1.91 7.86
N TRP A 332 -8.11 -2.88 6.95
CA TRP A 332 -7.93 -2.68 5.51
C TRP A 332 -8.90 -1.67 4.90
N THR A 333 -10.02 -1.36 5.56
CA THR A 333 -10.97 -0.34 5.08
C THR A 333 -10.96 0.91 5.95
N GLN A 334 -10.60 0.78 7.23
CA GLN A 334 -10.53 1.89 8.18
C GLN A 334 -9.25 2.72 8.05
N ALA A 335 -8.10 2.12 7.73
CA ALA A 335 -6.83 2.84 7.64
C ALA A 335 -6.64 3.65 6.33
N PRO A 336 -7.01 3.15 5.14
CA PRO A 336 -6.84 3.90 3.88
C PRO A 336 -7.71 5.15 3.81
N ARG A 337 -7.29 6.15 3.02
CA ARG A 337 -8.09 7.38 2.79
C ARG A 337 -9.13 7.22 1.69
N SER A 338 -8.93 6.24 0.81
CA SER A 338 -9.88 5.85 -0.23
C SER A 338 -10.07 4.34 -0.26
N VAL A 339 -11.33 3.90 -0.41
CA VAL A 339 -11.70 2.51 -0.67
C VAL A 339 -12.64 2.50 -1.87
N VAL A 340 -12.15 1.92 -2.96
CA VAL A 340 -12.90 1.67 -4.19
C VAL A 340 -13.36 0.23 -4.15
N MET A 341 -14.65 0.01 -4.35
CA MET A 341 -15.28 -1.31 -4.36
C MET A 341 -15.74 -1.64 -5.77
N MET A 342 -15.77 -2.93 -6.06
CA MET A 342 -16.25 -3.47 -7.33
C MET A 342 -17.15 -4.69 -7.08
N ALA A 343 -18.29 -4.74 -7.78
CA ALA A 343 -19.24 -5.83 -7.67
C ALA A 343 -20.06 -6.00 -8.95
N GLU A 344 -20.84 -7.08 -9.02
CA GLU A 344 -21.74 -7.33 -10.14
C GLU A 344 -22.91 -6.34 -10.14
N HIS A 345 -23.33 -5.93 -11.33
CA HIS A 345 -24.51 -5.09 -11.48
C HIS A 345 -25.76 -5.87 -10.99
N PRO A 346 -26.67 -5.23 -10.23
CA PRO A 346 -27.81 -5.93 -9.64
C PRO A 346 -28.82 -6.48 -10.67
N THR A 347 -28.89 -5.86 -11.86
CA THR A 347 -29.88 -6.22 -12.90
C THR A 347 -29.29 -6.48 -14.28
N GLU A 348 -27.99 -6.24 -14.49
CA GLU A 348 -27.35 -6.31 -15.81
C GLU A 348 -26.17 -7.29 -15.72
N ALA A 349 -26.42 -8.56 -16.02
CA ALA A 349 -25.52 -9.62 -15.58
C ALA A 349 -24.14 -9.67 -16.29
N GLU A 350 -23.94 -8.96 -17.39
CA GLU A 350 -22.62 -8.78 -18.03
C GLU A 350 -21.88 -7.53 -17.51
N HIS A 351 -22.57 -6.68 -16.77
CA HIS A 351 -22.07 -5.41 -16.29
C HIS A 351 -21.60 -5.52 -14.84
N LYS A 352 -20.64 -4.67 -14.51
CA LYS A 352 -20.05 -4.54 -13.19
C LYS A 352 -20.10 -3.09 -12.78
N VAL A 353 -20.17 -2.87 -11.47
CA VAL A 353 -20.25 -1.54 -10.87
C VAL A 353 -19.02 -1.31 -10.02
N LEU A 354 -18.40 -0.15 -10.22
CA LEU A 354 -17.30 0.38 -9.44
C LEU A 354 -17.78 1.62 -8.69
N TRP A 355 -17.51 1.72 -7.39
CA TRP A 355 -17.87 2.89 -6.60
C TRP A 355 -16.89 3.17 -5.48
N VAL A 356 -16.89 4.40 -4.98
CA VAL A 356 -16.06 4.81 -3.85
C VAL A 356 -16.84 4.61 -2.55
N ALA A 357 -16.54 3.53 -1.83
CA ALA A 357 -17.15 3.23 -0.54
C ALA A 357 -16.65 4.14 0.58
N LYS A 358 -15.41 4.63 0.48
CA LYS A 358 -14.81 5.60 1.40
C LYS A 358 -14.00 6.64 0.64
N ALA A 359 -14.23 7.91 0.93
CA ALA A 359 -13.45 9.04 0.45
C ALA A 359 -13.31 10.07 1.57
N ASN A 360 -12.10 10.25 2.10
CA ASN A 360 -11.85 11.24 3.16
C ASN A 360 -11.56 12.63 2.61
N TRP A 361 -11.14 12.73 1.35
CA TRP A 361 -10.54 13.94 0.78
C TRP A 361 -11.38 14.63 -0.29
N ALA A 362 -12.47 14.02 -0.73
CA ALA A 362 -13.37 14.55 -1.73
C ALA A 362 -14.79 13.98 -1.54
N LYS A 363 -15.78 14.61 -2.18
CA LYS A 363 -17.14 14.07 -2.27
C LYS A 363 -17.09 12.76 -3.08
N LYS A 364 -17.84 11.74 -2.62
CA LYS A 364 -17.99 10.48 -3.35
C LYS A 364 -18.54 10.77 -4.77
N PRO A 365 -17.90 10.24 -5.83
CA PRO A 365 -18.40 10.39 -7.18
C PRO A 365 -19.64 9.50 -7.39
N PRO A 366 -20.40 9.73 -8.47
CA PRO A 366 -21.33 8.73 -9.00
C PRO A 366 -20.62 7.39 -9.22
N MET A 367 -21.39 6.32 -9.20
CA MET A 367 -20.85 5.00 -9.51
C MET A 367 -20.56 4.91 -10.99
N PHE A 368 -19.67 3.99 -11.36
CA PHE A 368 -19.29 3.79 -12.73
C PHE A 368 -19.55 2.35 -13.15
N GLU A 369 -20.11 2.19 -14.33
CA GLU A 369 -20.45 0.90 -14.91
C GLU A 369 -19.42 0.50 -15.96
N LEU A 370 -19.12 -0.79 -16.02
CA LEU A 370 -18.17 -1.37 -16.94
C LEU A 370 -18.56 -2.80 -17.34
N THR A 371 -18.05 -3.24 -18.48
CA THR A 371 -18.09 -4.63 -18.94
C THR A 371 -16.68 -5.18 -19.08
N ILE A 372 -16.58 -6.49 -19.25
CA ILE A 372 -15.33 -7.16 -19.62
C ILE A 372 -15.51 -7.70 -21.04
N GLU A 373 -14.74 -7.18 -21.98
CA GLU A 373 -14.75 -7.57 -23.38
C GLU A 373 -13.53 -8.45 -23.69
N ASP A 374 -13.66 -9.33 -24.68
CA ASP A 374 -12.52 -10.07 -25.23
C ASP A 374 -11.79 -9.22 -26.28
N CYS A 375 -10.49 -9.02 -26.08
CA CYS A 375 -9.60 -8.34 -27.02
C CYS A 375 -8.43 -9.26 -27.36
N ASP A 376 -8.49 -9.93 -28.51
CA ASP A 376 -7.49 -10.92 -28.95
C ASP A 376 -7.28 -12.06 -27.94
N GLY A 377 -8.36 -12.62 -27.39
CA GLY A 377 -8.28 -13.68 -26.38
C GLY A 377 -7.79 -13.21 -25.01
N THR A 378 -7.70 -11.89 -24.80
CA THR A 378 -7.33 -11.28 -23.51
C THR A 378 -8.51 -10.45 -23.00
N PRO A 379 -9.05 -10.71 -21.80
CA PRO A 379 -10.12 -9.90 -21.25
C PRO A 379 -9.65 -8.47 -20.96
N LYS A 380 -10.51 -7.48 -21.26
CA LYS A 380 -10.24 -6.06 -21.11
C LYS A 380 -11.47 -5.34 -20.54
N VAL A 381 -11.24 -4.41 -19.61
CA VAL A 381 -12.32 -3.53 -19.13
C VAL A 381 -12.74 -2.56 -20.24
N ALA A 382 -14.05 -2.53 -20.50
CA ALA A 382 -14.71 -1.52 -21.30
C ALA A 382 -15.58 -0.64 -20.39
N TRP A 383 -15.24 0.65 -20.32
CA TRP A 383 -15.95 1.63 -19.51
C TRP A 383 -17.25 2.03 -20.21
N ILE A 384 -18.40 1.90 -19.53
CA ILE A 384 -19.71 2.28 -20.08
C ILE A 384 -20.00 3.74 -19.74
N GLY A 385 -20.11 4.06 -18.46
CA GLY A 385 -20.54 5.40 -18.03
C GLY A 385 -20.85 5.48 -16.54
N GLU A 386 -21.24 6.68 -16.11
CA GLU A 386 -21.78 6.88 -14.77
C GLU A 386 -23.17 6.26 -14.65
N THR A 387 -23.50 5.77 -13.46
CA THR A 387 -24.79 5.15 -13.18
C THR A 387 -25.37 5.66 -11.86
N ASP A 388 -26.70 5.83 -11.85
CA ASP A 388 -27.48 6.38 -10.73
C ASP A 388 -27.96 5.30 -9.76
N ILE A 389 -27.42 4.08 -9.84
CA ILE A 389 -27.74 3.01 -8.89
C ILE A 389 -27.51 3.54 -7.49
N ALA A 390 -28.54 3.52 -6.64
CA ALA A 390 -28.36 3.90 -5.25
C ALA A 390 -27.49 2.86 -4.53
N SER A 391 -26.56 3.30 -3.69
CA SER A 391 -25.70 2.38 -2.91
C SER A 391 -26.53 1.41 -2.07
N ALA A 392 -27.66 1.87 -1.53
CA ALA A 392 -28.62 1.02 -0.81
C ALA A 392 -29.20 -0.10 -1.69
N SER A 393 -29.45 0.16 -2.97
CA SER A 393 -29.94 -0.84 -3.91
C SER A 393 -28.89 -1.93 -4.14
N LEU A 394 -27.61 -1.58 -4.29
CA LEU A 394 -26.51 -2.56 -4.36
C LEU A 394 -26.37 -3.39 -3.07
N MET A 395 -26.65 -2.81 -1.91
CA MET A 395 -26.53 -3.47 -0.60
C MET A 395 -27.73 -4.37 -0.26
N SER A 396 -28.85 -4.27 -0.97
CA SER A 396 -30.09 -4.96 -0.59
C SER A 396 -30.02 -6.48 -0.82
N GLU A 397 -30.57 -7.27 0.13
CA GLU A 397 -30.67 -8.73 -0.01
C GLU A 397 -31.43 -9.12 -1.29
N ASP A 398 -32.46 -8.35 -1.64
CA ASP A 398 -33.21 -8.55 -2.87
C ASP A 398 -32.34 -8.34 -4.12
N ALA A 399 -31.53 -7.29 -4.18
CA ALA A 399 -30.62 -7.07 -5.31
C ALA A 399 -29.52 -8.14 -5.40
N THR A 400 -29.06 -8.68 -4.27
CA THR A 400 -28.10 -9.79 -4.27
C THR A 400 -28.74 -11.10 -4.74
N THR A 401 -29.95 -11.42 -4.28
CA THR A 401 -30.66 -12.64 -4.71
C THR A 401 -31.07 -12.58 -6.19
N VAL A 402 -31.55 -11.43 -6.66
CA VAL A 402 -31.88 -11.21 -8.08
C VAL A 402 -30.62 -11.18 -8.94
N GLY A 403 -29.52 -10.58 -8.47
CA GLY A 403 -28.23 -10.60 -9.16
C GLY A 403 -27.69 -12.03 -9.36
N ASN A 404 -27.66 -12.82 -8.28
CA ASN A 404 -27.24 -14.23 -8.34
C ASN A 404 -28.11 -15.05 -9.31
N ALA A 405 -29.43 -14.83 -9.29
CA ALA A 405 -30.36 -15.51 -10.19
C ALA A 405 -30.17 -15.07 -11.66
N SER A 406 -29.84 -13.79 -11.90
CA SER A 406 -29.56 -13.24 -13.23
C SER A 406 -28.31 -13.86 -13.84
N GLN A 407 -27.24 -13.99 -13.05
CA GLN A 407 -26.00 -14.64 -13.47
C GLN A 407 -26.20 -16.13 -13.80
N TRP A 408 -26.91 -16.83 -12.93
CA TRP A 408 -27.26 -18.22 -13.14
C TRP A 408 -28.09 -18.40 -14.43
N LEU A 409 -29.07 -17.53 -14.67
CA LEU A 409 -29.89 -17.55 -15.89
C LEU A 409 -29.06 -17.41 -17.16
N LEU A 410 -28.12 -16.45 -17.19
CA LEU A 410 -27.21 -16.30 -18.33
C LEU A 410 -26.37 -17.55 -18.54
N LYS A 411 -25.77 -18.09 -17.48
CA LYS A 411 -24.90 -19.27 -17.56
C LYS A 411 -25.65 -20.47 -18.11
N VAL A 412 -26.88 -20.69 -17.65
CA VAL A 412 -27.71 -21.83 -18.02
C VAL A 412 -28.23 -21.68 -19.46
N LEU A 413 -28.65 -20.48 -19.87
CA LEU A 413 -29.15 -20.21 -21.22
C LEU A 413 -28.05 -20.05 -22.29
N LYS A 414 -26.78 -19.87 -21.90
CA LYS A 414 -25.65 -19.80 -22.82
C LYS A 414 -25.50 -21.07 -23.67
N SER A 415 -25.91 -22.23 -23.13
CA SER A 415 -25.86 -23.53 -23.81
C SER A 415 -27.04 -23.76 -24.77
N GLY A 416 -27.99 -22.83 -24.84
CA GLY A 416 -29.15 -22.88 -25.72
C GLY A 416 -30.49 -22.71 -24.99
N PRO A 417 -31.61 -22.74 -25.74
CA PRO A 417 -32.96 -22.68 -25.20
C PRO A 417 -33.22 -23.78 -24.17
N ILE A 418 -33.89 -23.44 -23.07
CA ILE A 418 -34.27 -24.40 -22.03
C ILE A 418 -35.78 -24.32 -21.79
N LEU A 419 -36.42 -25.48 -21.63
CA LEU A 419 -37.86 -25.56 -21.39
C LEU A 419 -38.22 -24.90 -20.06
N SER A 420 -39.35 -24.18 -20.04
CA SER A 420 -39.78 -23.45 -18.85
C SER A 420 -40.09 -24.37 -17.66
N GLY A 421 -40.40 -25.65 -17.91
CA GLY A 421 -40.60 -26.66 -16.85
C GLY A 421 -39.29 -27.05 -16.18
N ASP A 422 -38.28 -27.37 -16.99
CA ASP A 422 -36.94 -27.77 -16.52
C ASP A 422 -36.21 -26.62 -15.82
N MET A 423 -36.52 -25.37 -16.19
CA MET A 423 -35.91 -24.18 -15.60
C MET A 423 -36.17 -24.05 -14.09
N GLU A 424 -37.35 -24.47 -13.62
CA GLU A 424 -37.68 -24.40 -12.18
C GLU A 424 -36.91 -25.46 -11.37
N GLU A 425 -36.68 -26.63 -11.97
CA GLU A 425 -35.90 -27.71 -11.36
C GLU A 425 -34.41 -27.35 -11.30
N LEU A 426 -33.84 -26.85 -12.40
CA LEU A 426 -32.45 -26.37 -12.45
C LEU A 426 -32.20 -25.22 -11.46
N ALA A 427 -33.19 -24.32 -11.28
CA ALA A 427 -33.10 -23.24 -10.30
C ALA A 427 -33.02 -23.78 -8.87
N LYS A 428 -33.84 -24.80 -8.56
CA LYS A 428 -33.86 -25.47 -7.26
C LYS A 428 -32.54 -26.19 -6.97
N GLU A 429 -31.96 -26.88 -7.97
CA GLU A 429 -30.65 -27.52 -7.86
C GLU A 429 -29.53 -26.52 -7.59
N ALA A 430 -29.63 -25.31 -8.16
CA ALA A 430 -28.70 -24.22 -7.92
C ALA A 430 -28.94 -23.47 -6.59
N GLY A 431 -29.93 -23.89 -5.79
CA GLY A 431 -30.27 -23.25 -4.51
C GLY A 431 -30.93 -21.88 -4.65
N LEU A 432 -31.54 -21.59 -5.80
CA LEU A 432 -32.19 -20.30 -6.09
C LEU A 432 -33.71 -20.41 -5.91
N SER A 433 -34.33 -19.36 -5.35
CA SER A 433 -35.79 -19.29 -5.27
C SER A 433 -36.38 -18.98 -6.65
N TRP A 434 -37.49 -19.65 -6.98
CA TRP A 434 -38.16 -19.43 -8.27
C TRP A 434 -38.68 -18.00 -8.44
N SER A 435 -39.04 -17.35 -7.34
CA SER A 435 -39.41 -15.93 -7.34
C SER A 435 -38.24 -15.02 -7.70
N SER A 436 -37.02 -15.30 -7.23
CA SER A 436 -35.83 -14.54 -7.63
C SER A 436 -35.46 -14.75 -9.10
N VAL A 437 -35.60 -15.97 -9.63
CA VAL A 437 -35.36 -16.29 -11.05
C VAL A 437 -36.37 -15.58 -11.97
N LYS A 438 -37.65 -15.58 -11.61
CA LYS A 438 -38.68 -14.84 -12.38
C LYS A 438 -38.44 -13.34 -12.39
N ARG A 439 -38.05 -12.76 -11.24
CA ARG A 439 -37.69 -11.33 -11.13
C ARG A 439 -36.45 -11.00 -11.95
N ALA A 440 -35.42 -11.84 -11.90
CA ALA A 440 -34.21 -11.70 -12.71
C ALA A 440 -34.53 -11.70 -14.22
N LYS A 441 -35.36 -12.63 -14.69
CA LYS A 441 -35.84 -12.62 -16.07
C LYS A 441 -36.56 -11.31 -16.44
N GLN A 442 -37.42 -10.80 -15.56
CA GLN A 442 -38.16 -9.56 -15.82
C GLN A 442 -37.24 -8.33 -15.93
N SER A 443 -36.11 -8.33 -15.20
CA SER A 443 -35.12 -7.26 -15.29
C SER A 443 -34.14 -7.40 -16.45
N MET A 444 -34.20 -8.49 -17.22
CA MET A 444 -33.26 -8.79 -18.30
C MET A 444 -33.96 -8.77 -19.68
N PRO A 445 -33.89 -7.68 -20.45
CA PRO A 445 -34.53 -7.58 -21.77
C PRO A 445 -34.06 -8.63 -22.78
N ARG A 446 -32.84 -9.16 -22.59
CA ARG A 446 -32.23 -10.20 -23.43
C ARG A 446 -32.73 -11.62 -23.14
N VAL A 447 -33.42 -11.85 -22.03
CA VAL A 447 -33.97 -13.17 -21.68
C VAL A 447 -35.46 -13.18 -21.95
N THR A 448 -35.89 -13.88 -23.00
CA THR A 448 -37.30 -13.90 -23.41
C THR A 448 -37.90 -15.29 -23.33
N SER A 449 -39.23 -15.36 -23.40
CA SER A 449 -39.95 -16.60 -23.61
C SER A 449 -40.34 -16.74 -25.07
N ARG A 450 -39.95 -17.86 -25.69
CA ARG A 450 -40.36 -18.23 -27.03
C ARG A 450 -41.12 -19.55 -26.99
N LYS A 451 -42.13 -19.70 -27.84
CA LYS A 451 -42.80 -20.99 -28.05
C LYS A 451 -42.03 -21.78 -29.11
N GLU A 452 -41.67 -23.02 -28.82
CA GLU A 452 -41.03 -23.88 -29.81
C GLU A 452 -41.94 -24.12 -31.02
N SER A 453 -41.32 -24.25 -32.20
CA SER A 453 -42.03 -24.49 -33.47
C SER A 453 -42.44 -25.97 -33.65
N THR A 454 -42.31 -26.77 -32.60
CA THR A 454 -42.64 -28.21 -32.57
C THR A 454 -44.13 -28.43 -32.35
N ARG A 455 -44.62 -29.64 -32.68
CA ARG A 455 -46.06 -29.99 -32.68
C ARG A 455 -46.72 -29.83 -31.29
N ASP A 456 -45.93 -29.89 -30.22
CA ASP A 456 -46.39 -29.80 -28.83
C ASP A 456 -46.31 -28.38 -28.23
N GLY A 457 -45.62 -27.43 -28.89
CA GLY A 457 -45.70 -26.00 -28.58
C GLY A 457 -45.27 -25.61 -27.15
N ASN A 458 -44.19 -26.17 -26.64
CA ASN A 458 -43.70 -25.86 -25.30
C ASN A 458 -43.04 -24.47 -25.24
N TRP A 459 -43.14 -23.81 -24.09
CA TRP A 459 -42.47 -22.53 -23.84
C TRP A 459 -41.02 -22.79 -23.40
N CYS A 460 -40.07 -22.22 -24.14
CA CYS A 460 -38.67 -22.18 -23.75
C CYS A 460 -38.27 -20.75 -23.35
N TRP A 461 -37.30 -20.67 -22.46
CA TRP A 461 -36.59 -19.43 -22.17
C TRP A 461 -35.36 -19.40 -23.06
N VAL A 462 -35.10 -18.24 -23.65
CA VAL A 462 -34.01 -18.04 -24.61
C VAL A 462 -33.24 -16.78 -24.27
N LEU A 463 -31.94 -16.83 -24.49
CA LEU A 463 -31.08 -15.65 -24.53
C LEU A 463 -31.05 -15.14 -25.97
N LEU A 464 -31.39 -13.86 -26.18
CA LEU A 464 -31.46 -13.20 -27.49
C LEU A 464 -30.09 -12.98 -28.14
#